data_AF-A0A925V445-F1
#
_entry.id   AF-A0A925V445-F1
#
_cell.length_a   1.000
_cell.length_b   1.000
_cell.length_c   1.000
_cell.angle_alpha   90.00
_cell.angle_beta   90.00
_cell.angle_gamma   90.00
#
_symmetry.space_group_name_H-M   'P 1'
#
loop_
_entity.id
_entity.type
_entity.pdbx_description
1 polymer ?
#
loop_
_entity_poly.entity_id
_entity_poly.type
_entity_poly.pdbx_seq_one_letter_code
_entity_poly.pdbx_strand_id
1 'polypeptide(L)'
;MLRRILRSPSGPRRLGLSALLPFAGLLSACRGDESHSDDNGEGTAGTDSAADGPTSSPTDGGTADESGDGGEDDGGIEIEPAPGGLRRLTSREYNATIEMLLGGDAAAAALPPVDVPQDGFDAVGGNILSLDGTASEQYETSARAIAAAVVANPAKLAETAPCVTQSPDAACYEEVAIELGKLAFRRPLEQAEIDTFVAVAEHGQQWGEGDFGAGLTYELAAILQCPSFLYLVELGEPDEDSGYRRLNSYELATRMSIFLLGRGPDAALLTEAEA
;
A
#
# COMPACT_ATOMS: atom_id res chain seq x y z
N MET A 1 -32.62 -51.05 51.27
CA MET A 1 -33.89 -50.75 50.58
C MET A 1 -34.31 -49.33 50.99
N LEU A 2 -34.03 -48.29 50.18
CA LEU A 2 -34.96 -47.64 49.21
C LEU A 2 -36.20 -47.04 49.92
N ARG A 3 -36.57 -45.75 49.89
CA ARG A 3 -36.68 -44.69 48.84
C ARG A 3 -36.69 -43.29 49.52
N ARG A 4 -35.99 -42.25 49.01
CA ARG A 4 -36.38 -41.22 48.01
C ARG A 4 -37.52 -40.27 48.46
N ILE A 5 -37.24 -38.96 48.57
CA ILE A 5 -37.99 -37.81 48.00
C ILE A 5 -37.17 -36.50 48.19
N LEU A 6 -37.03 -35.74 47.11
CA LEU A 6 -36.34 -34.45 46.95
C LEU A 6 -37.29 -33.27 47.21
N ARG A 7 -36.75 -32.13 47.66
CA ARG A 7 -37.32 -30.79 47.33
C ARG A 7 -36.25 -29.69 47.36
N SER A 8 -36.23 -28.88 46.29
CA SER A 8 -35.50 -27.61 46.07
C SER A 8 -36.23 -26.44 46.75
N PRO A 9 -35.60 -25.27 47.03
CA PRO A 9 -35.47 -24.20 46.00
C PRO A 9 -34.17 -23.35 46.10
N SER A 10 -33.55 -23.00 44.95
CA SER A 10 -33.52 -21.67 44.32
C SER A 10 -32.37 -20.73 44.70
N GLY A 11 -31.49 -20.45 43.73
CA GLY A 11 -30.54 -19.31 43.73
C GLY A 11 -29.57 -19.37 42.53
N PRO A 12 -29.60 -18.41 41.59
CA PRO A 12 -28.86 -18.52 40.33
C PRO A 12 -27.37 -18.17 40.48
N ARG A 13 -26.52 -18.98 39.85
CA ARG A 13 -25.10 -18.75 39.64
C ARG A 13 -24.91 -17.67 38.57
N ARG A 14 -24.18 -16.60 38.89
CA ARG A 14 -23.67 -15.64 37.90
C ARG A 14 -22.47 -16.29 37.20
N LEU A 15 -22.63 -16.68 35.93
CA LEU A 15 -21.49 -16.90 35.04
C LEU A 15 -20.99 -15.51 34.61
N GLY A 16 -19.70 -15.26 34.83
CA GLY A 16 -19.00 -14.12 34.25
C GLY A 16 -18.98 -14.26 32.73
N LEU A 17 -19.55 -13.28 32.06
CA LEU A 17 -19.53 -13.11 30.62
C LEU A 17 -18.10 -12.67 30.25
N SER A 18 -17.29 -13.58 29.70
CA SER A 18 -16.05 -13.20 29.03
C SER A 18 -16.39 -12.26 27.88
N ALA A 19 -15.87 -11.04 27.95
CA ALA A 19 -15.98 -10.04 26.91
C ALA A 19 -15.26 -10.53 25.65
N LEU A 20 -16.04 -10.89 24.63
CA LEU A 20 -15.59 -10.90 23.25
C LEU A 20 -15.51 -9.43 22.81
N LEU A 21 -14.29 -8.89 22.72
CA LEU A 21 -14.03 -7.61 22.07
C LEU A 21 -13.79 -7.83 20.57
N PRO A 22 -14.21 -6.89 19.70
CA PRO A 22 -14.37 -7.12 18.28
C PRO A 22 -13.02 -7.00 17.54
N PHE A 23 -12.73 -7.99 16.71
CA PHE A 23 -11.54 -8.12 15.85
C PHE A 23 -11.57 -7.19 14.62
N ALA A 24 -12.29 -6.06 14.66
CA ALA A 24 -12.71 -5.33 13.45
C ALA A 24 -11.90 -4.06 13.11
N GLY A 25 -10.78 -3.78 13.79
CA GLY A 25 -10.08 -2.49 13.69
C GLY A 25 -8.90 -2.42 12.70
N LEU A 26 -8.27 -3.54 12.32
CA LEU A 26 -6.98 -3.49 11.59
C LEU A 26 -7.07 -3.05 10.11
N LEU A 27 -8.27 -3.06 9.51
CA LEU A 27 -8.44 -2.71 8.09
C LEU A 27 -8.49 -1.20 7.80
N SER A 28 -8.60 -0.35 8.83
CA SER A 28 -8.68 1.11 8.64
C SER A 28 -7.31 1.77 8.50
N ALA A 29 -6.23 1.09 8.89
CA ALA A 29 -4.88 1.65 9.04
C ALA A 29 -4.24 2.16 7.75
N CYS A 30 -4.65 1.60 6.60
CA CYS A 30 -3.99 1.88 5.34
C CYS A 30 -4.91 2.54 4.30
N ARG A 31 -6.04 3.12 4.74
CA ARG A 31 -6.97 3.81 3.85
C ARG A 31 -6.61 5.30 3.86
N GLY A 32 -6.05 5.79 2.75
CA GLY A 32 -5.99 7.22 2.48
C GLY A 32 -7.42 7.73 2.27
N ASP A 33 -7.79 8.84 2.91
CA ASP A 33 -9.12 9.43 2.81
C ASP A 33 -9.30 10.10 1.43
N GLU A 34 -10.03 9.44 0.53
CA GLU A 34 -10.56 10.06 -0.68
C GLU A 34 -11.83 10.83 -0.30
N SER A 35 -11.70 12.11 -0.02
CA SER A 35 -12.86 13.00 0.18
C SER A 35 -13.57 13.24 -1.16
N HIS A 36 -14.44 12.30 -1.56
CA HIS A 36 -15.36 12.48 -2.68
C HIS A 36 -16.73 12.95 -2.15
N SER A 37 -17.12 14.15 -2.53
CA SER A 37 -18.43 14.73 -2.26
C SER A 37 -19.52 13.97 -3.03
N ASP A 38 -20.48 13.41 -2.30
CA ASP A 38 -21.70 12.81 -2.84
C ASP A 38 -22.51 13.85 -3.64
N ASP A 39 -22.76 13.56 -4.91
CA ASP A 39 -23.86 14.20 -5.66
C ASP A 39 -24.79 13.13 -6.24
N ASN A 40 -26.06 13.25 -5.87
CA ASN A 40 -27.13 12.30 -6.18
C ASN A 40 -27.64 12.53 -7.61
N GLY A 41 -27.57 11.51 -8.46
CA GLY A 41 -28.17 11.50 -9.79
C GLY A 41 -28.84 10.16 -10.10
N GLU A 42 -30.15 10.10 -9.87
CA GLU A 42 -31.02 8.97 -10.16
C GLU A 42 -31.19 8.77 -11.69
N GLY A 43 -30.95 7.57 -12.21
CA GLY A 43 -31.06 7.25 -13.63
C GLY A 43 -31.17 5.74 -13.90
N THR A 44 -32.33 5.34 -14.42
CA THR A 44 -32.88 3.98 -14.48
C THR A 44 -32.19 2.97 -15.41
N ALA A 45 -32.24 1.72 -14.93
CA ALA A 45 -32.21 0.41 -15.62
C ALA A 45 -32.32 0.34 -17.15
N GLY A 46 -31.48 -0.53 -17.74
CA GLY A 46 -31.66 -1.14 -19.06
C GLY A 46 -30.87 -2.45 -19.16
N THR A 47 -31.59 -3.57 -19.21
CA THR A 47 -31.10 -4.93 -19.46
C THR A 47 -30.84 -5.15 -20.96
N ASP A 48 -29.83 -5.94 -21.31
CA ASP A 48 -29.94 -7.19 -22.09
C ASP A 48 -28.66 -7.60 -22.85
N SER A 49 -28.31 -8.88 -22.64
CA SER A 49 -27.85 -9.89 -23.62
C SER A 49 -26.58 -9.68 -24.47
N ALA A 50 -25.63 -10.60 -24.22
CA ALA A 50 -25.00 -11.54 -25.14
C ALA A 50 -24.79 -11.14 -26.62
N ALA A 51 -23.54 -11.24 -27.10
CA ALA A 51 -23.05 -12.34 -27.95
C ALA A 51 -21.80 -11.93 -28.75
N ASP A 52 -20.93 -12.92 -28.94
CA ASP A 52 -20.10 -13.19 -30.12
C ASP A 52 -19.17 -12.12 -30.68
N GLY A 53 -17.87 -12.43 -30.64
CA GLY A 53 -16.82 -11.68 -31.34
C GLY A 53 -16.83 -11.90 -32.85
N PRO A 54 -15.90 -11.26 -33.60
CA PRO A 54 -15.64 -11.68 -34.97
C PRO A 54 -14.20 -12.13 -35.21
N THR A 55 -14.16 -13.27 -35.88
CA THR A 55 -13.14 -13.79 -36.79
C THR A 55 -12.57 -12.76 -37.76
N SER A 56 -11.24 -12.80 -37.91
CA SER A 56 -10.48 -12.21 -39.00
C SER A 56 -10.76 -12.86 -40.36
N SER A 57 -10.87 -12.05 -41.41
CA SER A 57 -10.60 -12.47 -42.79
C SER A 57 -9.99 -11.30 -43.57
N PRO A 58 -8.98 -11.54 -44.43
CA PRO A 58 -8.29 -10.49 -45.17
C PRO A 58 -9.04 -10.19 -46.49
N THR A 59 -9.02 -8.92 -46.91
CA THR A 59 -9.35 -8.53 -48.29
C THR A 59 -8.22 -7.69 -48.86
N ASP A 60 -7.92 -8.01 -50.11
CA ASP A 60 -6.79 -7.57 -50.93
C ASP A 60 -7.18 -6.35 -51.80
N GLY A 61 -6.20 -5.53 -52.16
CA GLY A 61 -6.13 -4.88 -53.47
C GLY A 61 -6.84 -3.53 -53.71
N GLY A 62 -6.11 -2.43 -53.48
CA GLY A 62 -5.79 -1.42 -54.50
C GLY A 62 -6.77 -0.28 -54.79
N THR A 63 -6.33 0.96 -54.58
CA THR A 63 -5.95 1.92 -55.65
C THR A 63 -5.50 3.24 -55.02
N ALA A 64 -4.38 3.76 -55.51
CA ALA A 64 -3.90 5.09 -55.17
C ALA A 64 -4.76 6.12 -55.88
N ASP A 65 -5.36 7.04 -55.13
CA ASP A 65 -5.83 8.31 -55.66
C ASP A 65 -5.22 9.43 -54.83
N GLU A 66 -4.37 10.20 -55.49
CA GLU A 66 -3.54 11.27 -54.95
C GLU A 66 -4.32 12.57 -55.18
N SER A 67 -4.99 13.05 -54.12
CA SER A 67 -5.58 14.39 -54.10
C SER A 67 -5.17 15.03 -52.78
N GLY A 68 -4.07 15.78 -52.84
CA GLY A 68 -3.56 16.59 -51.75
C GLY A 68 -4.48 17.77 -51.48
N ASP A 69 -5.07 17.79 -50.29
CA ASP A 69 -5.52 19.00 -49.62
C ASP A 69 -4.46 19.33 -48.55
N GLY A 70 -3.81 20.48 -48.72
CA GLY A 70 -2.68 20.91 -47.91
C GLY A 70 -3.13 21.52 -46.58
N GLY A 71 -3.74 20.70 -45.73
CA GLY A 71 -3.76 20.99 -44.31
C GLY A 71 -2.34 20.83 -43.77
N GLU A 72 -1.80 21.87 -43.15
CA GLU A 72 -0.64 21.75 -42.28
C GLU A 72 -1.03 20.80 -41.13
N ASP A 73 -0.85 19.50 -41.37
CA ASP A 73 -0.69 18.50 -40.32
C ASP A 73 0.63 18.86 -39.63
N ASP A 74 0.54 19.81 -38.70
CA ASP A 74 1.43 19.83 -37.55
C ASP A 74 1.35 18.43 -36.96
N GLY A 75 2.25 17.56 -37.42
CA GLY A 75 2.38 16.17 -36.99
C GLY A 75 2.83 16.05 -35.53
N GLY A 76 2.31 16.91 -34.66
CA GLY A 76 2.27 16.75 -33.23
C GLY A 76 1.54 15.45 -32.94
N ILE A 77 2.28 14.51 -32.37
CA ILE A 77 1.71 13.33 -31.76
C ILE A 77 0.80 13.84 -30.63
N GLU A 78 -0.51 13.71 -30.78
CA GLU A 78 -1.47 13.96 -29.70
C GLU A 78 -1.26 12.89 -28.63
N ILE A 79 -0.54 13.25 -27.57
CA ILE A 79 -0.26 12.36 -26.44
C ILE A 79 -1.38 12.58 -25.42
N GLU A 80 -2.30 11.63 -25.34
CA GLU A 80 -3.23 11.55 -24.22
C GLU A 80 -2.47 11.01 -22.99
N PRO A 81 -2.34 11.80 -21.91
CA PRO A 81 -1.67 11.33 -20.70
C PRO A 81 -2.45 10.16 -20.09
N ALA A 82 -1.73 9.16 -19.58
CA ALA A 82 -2.37 8.10 -18.81
C ALA A 82 -3.12 8.70 -17.59
N PRO A 83 -4.30 8.18 -17.25
CA PRO A 83 -5.01 8.63 -16.06
C PRO A 83 -4.17 8.39 -14.80
N GLY A 84 -4.38 9.22 -13.79
CA GLY A 84 -3.83 8.99 -12.45
C GLY A 84 -4.27 7.64 -11.90
N GLY A 85 -3.46 7.04 -11.04
CA GLY A 85 -3.74 5.70 -10.55
C GLY A 85 -2.73 5.16 -9.54
N LEU A 86 -2.91 3.88 -9.23
CA LEU A 86 -2.09 3.14 -8.29
C LEU A 86 -1.26 2.12 -9.06
N ARG A 87 0.07 2.23 -9.00
CA ARG A 87 0.98 1.23 -9.56
C ARG A 87 1.70 0.48 -8.45
N ARG A 88 1.55 -0.83 -8.39
CA ARG A 88 2.33 -1.67 -7.47
C ARG A 88 3.83 -1.54 -7.77
N LEU A 89 4.64 -1.45 -6.72
CA LEU A 89 6.09 -1.57 -6.85
C LEU A 89 6.43 -2.92 -7.47
N THR A 90 7.34 -2.90 -8.44
CA THR A 90 8.00 -4.12 -8.93
C THR A 90 8.80 -4.78 -7.80
N SER A 91 9.07 -6.07 -7.90
CA SER A 91 9.93 -6.79 -6.94
C SER A 91 11.30 -6.11 -6.80
N ARG A 92 11.84 -5.57 -7.90
CA ARG A 92 13.10 -4.80 -7.88
C ARG A 92 12.95 -3.51 -7.06
N GLU A 93 11.92 -2.72 -7.31
CA GLU A 93 11.70 -1.45 -6.62
C GLU A 93 11.37 -1.65 -5.13
N TYR A 94 10.63 -2.71 -4.81
CA TYR A 94 10.36 -3.14 -3.44
C TYR A 94 11.67 -3.44 -2.70
N ASN A 95 12.51 -4.32 -3.25
CA ASN A 95 13.78 -4.70 -2.62
C ASN A 95 14.73 -3.52 -2.46
N ALA A 96 14.88 -2.68 -3.49
CA ALA A 96 15.75 -1.50 -3.42
C ALA A 96 15.23 -0.45 -2.42
N THR A 97 13.91 -0.34 -2.25
CA THR A 97 13.30 0.52 -1.22
C THR A 97 13.54 -0.05 0.17
N ILE A 98 13.35 -1.36 0.39
CA ILE A 98 13.68 -2.01 1.67
C ILE A 98 15.16 -1.83 2.02
N GLU A 99 16.07 -2.01 1.06
CA GLU A 99 17.51 -1.86 1.28
C GLU A 99 17.86 -0.43 1.72
N MET A 100 17.24 0.58 1.11
CA MET A 100 17.42 1.97 1.54
C MET A 100 16.94 2.18 2.97
N LEU A 101 15.71 1.77 3.27
CA LEU A 101 15.04 2.13 4.52
C LEU A 101 15.55 1.31 5.72
N LEU A 102 15.82 0.03 5.49
CA LEU A 102 16.00 -0.98 6.54
C LEU A 102 17.31 -1.77 6.39
N GLY A 103 18.03 -1.61 5.27
CA GLY A 103 19.38 -2.13 5.09
C GLY A 103 19.46 -3.44 4.32
N GLY A 104 20.69 -3.87 4.04
CA GLY A 104 20.96 -5.05 3.22
C GLY A 104 20.44 -6.37 3.80
N ASP A 105 20.52 -6.55 5.13
CA ASP A 105 20.02 -7.76 5.79
C ASP A 105 18.49 -7.88 5.65
N ALA A 106 17.78 -6.76 5.80
CA ALA A 106 16.34 -6.67 5.57
C ALA A 106 15.98 -6.96 4.10
N ALA A 107 16.71 -6.37 3.16
CA ALA A 107 16.50 -6.63 1.72
C ALA A 107 16.81 -8.07 1.32
N ALA A 108 17.78 -8.73 1.96
CA ALA A 108 18.07 -10.14 1.74
C ALA A 108 16.98 -11.07 2.30
N ALA A 109 16.25 -10.62 3.33
CA ALA A 109 15.12 -11.36 3.91
C ALA A 109 13.79 -11.13 3.16
N ALA A 110 13.73 -10.13 2.29
CA ALA A 110 12.56 -9.78 1.52
C ALA A 110 12.21 -10.87 0.49
N LEU A 111 10.91 -11.18 0.40
CA LEU A 111 10.34 -12.21 -0.48
C LEU A 111 9.10 -11.68 -1.19
N PRO A 112 9.18 -10.54 -1.94
CA PRO A 112 8.03 -10.02 -2.63
C PRO A 112 7.54 -10.98 -3.73
N PRO A 113 6.26 -10.91 -4.12
CA PRO A 113 5.76 -11.68 -5.25
C PRO A 113 6.55 -11.40 -6.52
N VAL A 114 6.66 -12.44 -7.36
CA VAL A 114 7.30 -12.36 -8.67
C VAL A 114 6.42 -11.51 -9.60
N ASP A 115 7.05 -10.58 -10.31
CA ASP A 115 6.34 -9.75 -11.28
C ASP A 115 5.92 -10.55 -12.52
N VAL A 116 4.74 -10.23 -13.03
CA VAL A 116 4.21 -10.76 -14.29
C VAL A 116 4.20 -9.63 -15.31
N PRO A 117 5.16 -9.59 -16.24
CA PRO A 117 5.27 -8.49 -17.19
C PRO A 117 4.05 -8.46 -18.12
N GLN A 118 3.59 -7.25 -18.44
CA GLN A 118 2.62 -7.01 -19.50
C GLN A 118 3.34 -6.24 -20.60
N ASP A 119 3.20 -6.69 -21.85
CA ASP A 119 3.93 -6.17 -23.01
C ASP A 119 5.47 -6.12 -22.83
N GLY A 120 6.00 -6.99 -21.98
CA GLY A 120 7.43 -7.07 -21.67
C GLY A 120 7.90 -6.12 -20.54
N PHE A 121 6.98 -5.42 -19.88
CA PHE A 121 7.30 -4.46 -18.80
C PHE A 121 6.62 -4.85 -17.48
N ASP A 122 7.42 -5.02 -16.42
CA ASP A 122 6.93 -5.35 -15.07
C ASP A 122 6.07 -4.22 -14.49
N ALA A 123 6.43 -2.96 -14.75
CA ALA A 123 5.70 -1.79 -14.28
C ALA A 123 4.27 -1.72 -14.84
N VAL A 124 4.06 -2.18 -16.08
CA VAL A 124 2.71 -2.25 -16.68
C VAL A 124 1.88 -3.34 -15.98
N GLY A 125 2.50 -4.49 -15.70
CA GLY A 125 1.86 -5.54 -14.90
C GLY A 125 1.47 -5.07 -13.50
N GLY A 126 2.33 -4.33 -12.83
CA GLY A 126 2.05 -3.73 -11.52
C GLY A 126 0.94 -2.69 -11.52
N ASN A 127 0.57 -2.13 -12.66
CA ASN A 127 -0.51 -1.14 -12.79
C ASN A 127 -1.87 -1.80 -13.06
N ILE A 128 -1.91 -2.88 -13.84
CA ILE A 128 -3.16 -3.46 -14.35
C ILE A 128 -3.57 -4.72 -13.58
N LEU A 129 -2.61 -5.48 -13.05
CA LEU A 129 -2.91 -6.75 -12.37
C LEU A 129 -3.27 -6.52 -10.91
N SER A 130 -4.45 -6.98 -10.53
CA SER A 130 -4.88 -7.04 -9.14
C SER A 130 -4.03 -8.01 -8.32
N LEU A 131 -3.90 -7.74 -7.01
CA LEU A 131 -3.31 -8.68 -6.07
C LEU A 131 -4.25 -9.86 -5.84
N ASP A 132 -3.73 -11.07 -6.03
CA ASP A 132 -4.42 -12.30 -5.64
C ASP A 132 -4.07 -12.68 -4.18
N GLY A 133 -4.73 -13.74 -3.68
CA GLY A 133 -4.50 -14.22 -2.32
C GLY A 133 -3.06 -14.68 -2.10
N THR A 134 -2.45 -15.31 -3.10
CA THR A 134 -1.06 -15.81 -3.01
C THR A 134 -0.07 -14.66 -2.88
N ALA A 135 -0.24 -13.61 -3.68
CA ALA A 135 0.60 -12.42 -3.63
C ALA A 135 0.44 -11.70 -2.28
N SER A 136 -0.78 -11.65 -1.75
CA SER A 136 -1.07 -11.06 -0.43
C SER A 136 -0.37 -11.82 0.70
N GLU A 137 -0.46 -13.15 0.71
CA GLU A 137 0.25 -14.02 1.67
C GLU A 137 1.79 -13.89 1.56
N GLN A 138 2.30 -13.72 0.34
CA GLN A 138 3.73 -13.50 0.10
C GLN A 138 4.20 -12.15 0.63
N TYR A 139 3.43 -11.07 0.45
CA TYR A 139 3.76 -9.78 1.07
C TYR A 139 3.74 -9.85 2.59
N GLU A 140 2.75 -10.53 3.19
CA GLU A 140 2.72 -10.75 4.64
C GLU A 140 3.97 -11.51 5.12
N THR A 141 4.31 -12.61 4.43
CA THR A 141 5.49 -13.43 4.74
C THR A 141 6.78 -12.62 4.62
N SER A 142 6.91 -11.85 3.53
CA SER A 142 8.04 -10.95 3.29
C SER A 142 8.16 -9.90 4.38
N ALA A 143 7.07 -9.22 4.72
CA ALA A 143 7.05 -8.16 5.73
C ALA A 143 7.46 -8.67 7.12
N ARG A 144 6.99 -9.87 7.52
CA ARG A 144 7.42 -10.51 8.78
C ARG A 144 8.91 -10.89 8.75
N ALA A 145 9.41 -11.42 7.64
CA ALA A 145 10.82 -11.79 7.49
C ALA A 145 11.75 -10.56 7.56
N ILE A 146 11.37 -9.48 6.87
CA ILE A 146 12.04 -8.18 6.93
C ILE A 146 12.05 -7.65 8.37
N ALA A 147 10.89 -7.60 9.02
CA ALA A 147 10.77 -7.08 10.37
C ALA A 147 11.63 -7.88 11.37
N ALA A 148 11.67 -9.21 11.26
CA ALA A 148 12.54 -10.05 12.07
C ALA A 148 14.03 -9.77 11.83
N ALA A 149 14.45 -9.52 10.58
CA ALA A 149 15.82 -9.15 10.25
C ALA A 149 16.20 -7.79 10.86
N VAL A 150 15.29 -6.81 10.81
CA VAL A 150 15.49 -5.47 11.40
C VAL A 150 15.58 -5.54 12.91
N VAL A 151 14.72 -6.31 13.59
CA VAL A 151 14.79 -6.48 15.05
C VAL A 151 16.10 -7.17 15.46
N ALA A 152 16.60 -8.12 14.67
CA ALA A 152 17.88 -8.76 14.92
C ALA A 152 19.08 -7.81 14.71
N ASN A 153 18.98 -6.85 13.79
CA ASN A 153 20.01 -5.86 13.50
C ASN A 153 19.40 -4.46 13.23
N PRO A 154 19.07 -3.69 14.30
CA PRO A 154 18.34 -2.44 14.17
C PRO A 154 19.21 -1.26 13.72
N ALA A 155 20.50 -1.49 13.40
CA ALA A 155 21.47 -0.42 13.15
C ALA A 155 21.04 0.53 12.04
N LYS A 156 20.47 0.00 10.95
CA LYS A 156 20.01 0.83 9.82
C LYS A 156 18.75 1.62 10.16
N LEU A 157 17.77 0.99 10.83
CA LEU A 157 16.56 1.69 11.31
C LEU A 157 16.92 2.80 12.31
N ALA A 158 17.93 2.59 13.14
CA ALA A 158 18.40 3.57 14.12
C ALA A 158 19.05 4.82 13.49
N GLU A 159 19.38 4.81 12.19
CA GLU A 159 19.81 6.03 11.49
C GLU A 159 18.67 7.04 11.33
N THR A 160 17.42 6.56 11.23
CA THR A 160 16.21 7.37 11.06
C THR A 160 15.37 7.49 12.32
N ALA A 161 15.27 6.41 13.10
CA ALA A 161 14.57 6.37 14.38
C ALA A 161 15.54 5.92 15.50
N PRO A 162 16.43 6.81 15.99
CA PRO A 162 17.48 6.43 16.92
C PRO A 162 16.98 5.85 18.25
N CYS A 163 15.71 6.07 18.62
CA CYS A 163 15.10 5.50 19.82
C CYS A 163 15.18 3.97 19.88
N VAL A 164 15.20 3.26 18.74
CA VAL A 164 15.17 1.78 18.72
C VAL A 164 16.41 1.14 19.35
N THR A 165 17.50 1.91 19.50
CA THR A 165 18.71 1.48 20.21
C THR A 165 18.97 2.26 21.50
N GLN A 166 18.47 3.50 21.61
CA GLN A 166 18.74 4.37 22.76
C GLN A 166 17.68 4.24 23.86
N SER A 167 16.41 4.13 23.49
CA SER A 167 15.25 4.10 24.37
C SER A 167 14.13 3.24 23.77
N PRO A 168 14.30 1.91 23.68
CA PRO A 168 13.31 0.99 23.10
C PRO A 168 12.12 0.78 24.06
N ASP A 169 11.32 1.82 24.22
CA ASP A 169 10.09 1.84 25.01
C ASP A 169 8.86 2.18 24.15
N ALA A 170 7.69 2.30 24.78
CA ALA A 170 6.44 2.53 24.05
C ALA A 170 6.42 3.85 23.25
N ALA A 171 7.14 4.89 23.69
CA ALA A 171 7.20 6.15 22.96
C ALA A 171 8.02 6.03 21.67
N CYS A 172 8.91 5.04 21.58
CA CYS A 172 9.70 4.80 20.39
C CYS A 172 8.88 4.30 19.20
N TYR A 173 7.73 3.64 19.42
CA TYR A 173 6.83 3.25 18.33
C TYR A 173 6.31 4.48 17.55
N GLU A 174 5.98 5.57 18.25
CA GLU A 174 5.54 6.80 17.60
C GLU A 174 6.64 7.42 16.72
N GLU A 175 7.88 7.47 17.21
CA GLU A 175 9.04 7.93 16.43
C GLU A 175 9.28 7.05 15.20
N VAL A 176 9.21 5.73 15.34
CA VAL A 176 9.34 4.79 14.21
C VAL A 176 8.22 5.02 13.19
N ALA A 177 6.97 5.12 13.64
CA ALA A 177 5.83 5.36 12.76
C ALA A 177 5.98 6.67 11.97
N ILE A 178 6.42 7.75 12.61
CA ILE A 178 6.63 9.05 11.95
C ILE A 178 7.79 8.99 10.96
N GLU A 179 8.98 8.60 11.41
CA GLU A 179 10.21 8.73 10.63
C GLU A 179 10.30 7.69 9.51
N LEU A 180 10.00 6.42 9.82
CA LEU A 180 9.97 5.37 8.80
C LEU A 180 8.73 5.52 7.91
N GLY A 181 7.57 5.83 8.50
CA GLY A 181 6.33 5.99 7.75
C GLY A 181 6.45 7.07 6.68
N LYS A 182 7.03 8.24 7.01
CA LYS A 182 7.21 9.34 6.04
C LYS A 182 7.94 8.87 4.78
N LEU A 183 9.00 8.09 4.96
CA LEU A 183 9.80 7.55 3.85
C LEU A 183 9.11 6.38 3.14
N ALA A 184 8.47 5.49 3.90
CA ALA A 184 7.78 4.32 3.35
C ALA A 184 6.57 4.72 2.50
N PHE A 185 5.77 5.67 2.98
CA PHE A 185 4.56 6.16 2.32
C PHE A 185 4.84 7.34 1.38
N ARG A 186 6.07 7.88 1.44
CA ARG A 186 6.58 8.94 0.56
C ARG A 186 5.79 10.24 0.69
N ARG A 187 5.17 10.44 1.85
CA ARG A 187 4.42 11.61 2.29
C ARG A 187 4.38 11.65 3.82
N PRO A 188 4.10 12.80 4.45
CA PRO A 188 3.77 12.85 5.86
C PRO A 188 2.59 11.91 6.18
N LEU A 189 2.69 11.21 7.32
CA LEU A 189 1.58 10.42 7.85
C LEU A 189 0.57 11.33 8.55
N GLU A 190 -0.69 10.95 8.48
CA GLU A 190 -1.73 11.53 9.31
C GLU A 190 -1.61 11.01 10.74
N GLN A 191 -2.04 11.81 11.73
CA GLN A 191 -2.02 11.39 13.12
C GLN A 191 -2.79 10.07 13.35
N ALA A 192 -3.89 9.86 12.63
CA ALA A 192 -4.67 8.62 12.72
C ALA A 192 -3.88 7.39 12.22
N GLU A 193 -3.01 7.56 11.21
CA GLU A 193 -2.13 6.48 10.73
C GLU A 193 -1.07 6.15 11.80
N ILE A 194 -0.44 7.19 12.37
CA ILE A 194 0.55 7.05 13.45
C ILE A 194 -0.05 6.32 14.65
N ASP A 195 -1.20 6.80 15.15
CA ASP A 195 -1.90 6.19 16.28
C ASP A 195 -2.24 4.72 16.03
N THR A 196 -2.53 4.37 14.77
CA THR A 196 -2.83 2.99 14.39
C THR A 196 -1.59 2.10 14.42
N PHE A 197 -0.44 2.56 13.93
CA PHE A 197 0.80 1.79 13.98
C PHE A 197 1.31 1.61 15.41
N VAL A 198 1.20 2.65 16.24
CA VAL A 198 1.50 2.56 17.69
C VAL A 198 0.61 1.52 18.34
N ALA A 199 -0.70 1.52 18.08
CA ALA A 199 -1.63 0.53 18.65
C ALA A 199 -1.32 -0.90 18.18
N VAL A 200 -0.86 -1.10 16.94
CA VAL A 200 -0.38 -2.40 16.44
C VAL A 200 0.87 -2.84 17.21
N ALA A 201 1.82 -1.94 17.42
CA ALA A 201 3.05 -2.20 18.15
C ALA A 201 2.77 -2.59 19.60
N GLU A 202 1.90 -1.84 20.30
CA GLU A 202 1.50 -2.13 21.67
C GLU A 202 0.81 -3.50 21.81
N HIS A 203 -0.07 -3.87 20.88
CA HIS A 203 -0.66 -5.21 20.87
C HIS A 203 0.38 -6.29 20.59
N GLY A 204 1.30 -6.05 19.66
CA GLY A 204 2.41 -6.95 19.36
C GLY A 204 3.30 -7.17 20.57
N GLN A 205 3.61 -6.11 21.32
CA GLN A 205 4.36 -6.17 22.57
C GLN A 205 3.61 -6.99 23.63
N GLN A 206 2.29 -6.81 23.76
CA GLN A 206 1.47 -7.61 24.69
C GLN A 206 1.49 -9.11 24.34
N TRP A 207 1.40 -9.46 23.05
CA TRP A 207 1.50 -10.85 22.60
C TRP A 207 2.90 -11.44 22.80
N GLY A 208 3.93 -10.59 22.74
CA GLY A 208 5.33 -10.92 23.03
C GLY A 208 5.71 -10.85 24.50
N GLU A 209 4.75 -10.95 25.43
CA GLU A 209 5.00 -10.92 26.88
C GLU A 209 5.74 -9.66 27.38
N GLY A 210 5.54 -8.53 26.70
CA GLY A 210 6.17 -7.25 27.04
C GLY A 210 7.45 -6.93 26.27
N ASP A 211 7.90 -7.81 25.37
CA ASP A 211 9.09 -7.58 24.54
C ASP A 211 8.89 -6.46 23.51
N PHE A 212 9.77 -5.45 23.54
CA PHE A 212 9.72 -4.33 22.60
C PHE A 212 9.92 -4.80 21.15
N GLY A 213 10.83 -5.76 20.93
CA GLY A 213 11.14 -6.30 19.61
C GLY A 213 9.94 -7.01 18.98
N ALA A 214 9.13 -7.70 19.77
CA ALA A 214 7.86 -8.25 19.32
C ALA A 214 6.92 -7.15 18.81
N GLY A 215 6.70 -6.07 19.57
CA GLY A 215 5.89 -4.94 19.12
C GLY A 215 6.41 -4.29 17.85
N LEU A 216 7.73 -4.02 17.80
CA LEU A 216 8.39 -3.46 16.61
C LEU A 216 8.24 -4.38 15.39
N THR A 217 8.27 -5.71 15.58
CA THR A 217 8.04 -6.68 14.50
C THR A 217 6.66 -6.50 13.86
N TYR A 218 5.61 -6.35 14.68
CA TYR A 218 4.25 -6.17 14.18
C TYR A 218 4.04 -4.81 13.53
N GLU A 219 4.63 -3.76 14.10
CA GLU A 219 4.58 -2.40 13.54
C GLU A 219 5.21 -2.32 12.15
N LEU A 220 6.46 -2.78 12.03
CA LEU A 220 7.16 -2.83 10.74
C LEU A 220 6.40 -3.69 9.74
N ALA A 221 5.90 -4.84 10.16
CA ALA A 221 5.11 -5.70 9.28
C ALA A 221 3.83 -5.00 8.79
N ALA A 222 3.16 -4.21 9.63
CA ALA A 222 1.97 -3.46 9.25
C ALA A 222 2.28 -2.34 8.25
N ILE A 223 3.31 -1.52 8.51
CA ILE A 223 3.75 -0.46 7.58
C ILE A 223 4.08 -1.05 6.20
N LEU A 224 4.82 -2.15 6.16
CA LEU A 224 5.28 -2.78 4.93
C LEU A 224 4.19 -3.54 4.15
N GLN A 225 3.01 -3.71 4.74
CA GLN A 225 1.85 -4.33 4.08
C GLN A 225 0.80 -3.31 3.65
N CYS A 226 0.95 -2.04 4.04
CA CYS A 226 0.00 -1.01 3.64
C CYS A 226 0.10 -0.68 2.14
N PRO A 227 -1.04 -0.48 1.44
CA PRO A 227 -1.08 0.06 0.09
C PRO A 227 -0.20 1.29 -0.14
N SER A 228 -0.16 2.25 0.79
CA SER A 228 0.71 3.44 0.69
C SER A 228 2.20 3.11 0.53
N PHE A 229 2.64 1.95 1.04
CA PHE A 229 4.00 1.45 0.82
C PHE A 229 4.10 0.64 -0.48
N LEU A 230 3.20 -0.33 -0.66
CA LEU A 230 3.22 -1.31 -1.76
C LEU A 230 2.94 -0.70 -3.14
N TYR A 231 2.26 0.44 -3.19
CA TYR A 231 1.86 1.12 -4.41
C TYR A 231 2.48 2.52 -4.48
N LEU A 232 2.79 2.92 -5.71
CA LEU A 232 2.97 4.31 -6.09
C LEU A 232 1.59 4.89 -6.34
N VAL A 233 1.23 5.87 -5.52
CA VAL A 233 -0.02 6.62 -5.60
C VAL A 233 0.27 7.87 -6.42
N GLU A 234 -0.32 7.99 -7.61
CA GLU A 234 -0.23 9.18 -8.48
C GLU A 234 -1.66 9.60 -8.84
N LEU A 235 -2.39 10.17 -7.86
CA LEU A 235 -3.76 10.63 -8.08
C LEU A 235 -3.77 12.02 -8.71
N GLY A 236 -2.81 12.87 -8.33
CA GLY A 236 -2.73 14.25 -8.78
C GLY A 236 -3.89 15.12 -8.33
N GLU A 237 -3.71 16.42 -8.49
CA GLU A 237 -4.71 17.44 -8.21
C GLU A 237 -5.32 17.95 -9.51
N PRO A 238 -6.61 18.33 -9.55
CA PRO A 238 -7.21 18.93 -10.74
C PRO A 238 -6.42 20.17 -11.20
N ASP A 239 -6.09 20.22 -12.50
CA ASP A 239 -5.51 21.39 -13.15
C ASP A 239 -6.58 22.03 -14.06
N GLU A 240 -7.21 23.09 -13.55
CA GLU A 240 -8.36 23.74 -14.22
C GLU A 240 -8.01 24.30 -15.60
N ASP A 241 -6.74 24.66 -15.84
CA ASP A 241 -6.30 25.27 -17.09
C ASP A 241 -6.09 24.24 -18.20
N SER A 242 -5.69 23.01 -17.85
CA SER A 242 -5.34 21.96 -18.82
C SER A 242 -6.40 20.87 -18.94
N GLY A 243 -7.32 20.76 -17.98
CA GLY A 243 -8.28 19.65 -17.90
C GLY A 243 -7.64 18.31 -17.49
N TYR A 244 -6.34 18.30 -17.17
CA TYR A 244 -5.61 17.14 -16.67
C TYR A 244 -5.46 17.20 -15.13
N ARG A 245 -4.78 16.20 -14.57
CA ARG A 245 -4.35 16.22 -13.17
C ARG A 245 -2.86 16.50 -13.09
N ARG A 246 -2.46 17.45 -12.24
CA ARG A 246 -1.07 17.77 -11.95
C ARG A 246 -0.59 16.96 -10.75
N LEU A 247 0.55 16.29 -10.87
CA LEU A 247 1.17 15.64 -9.71
C LEU A 247 1.51 16.68 -8.64
N ASN A 248 1.21 16.37 -7.39
CA ASN A 248 1.69 17.17 -6.28
C ASN A 248 3.21 16.96 -6.09
N SER A 249 3.84 17.79 -5.23
CA SER A 249 5.29 17.76 -5.04
C SER A 249 5.82 16.40 -4.56
N TYR A 250 5.07 15.68 -3.70
CA TYR A 250 5.45 14.35 -3.22
C TYR A 250 5.34 13.27 -4.29
N GLU A 251 4.28 13.32 -5.10
CA GLU A 251 4.08 12.41 -6.23
C GLU A 251 5.18 12.63 -7.29
N LEU A 252 5.50 13.88 -7.59
CA LEU A 252 6.58 14.22 -8.53
C LEU A 252 7.94 13.74 -8.02
N ALA A 253 8.28 14.03 -6.76
CA ALA A 253 9.51 13.57 -6.13
C ALA A 253 9.63 12.03 -6.15
N THR A 254 8.53 11.35 -5.83
CA THR A 254 8.44 9.89 -5.85
C THR A 254 8.67 9.34 -7.25
N ARG A 255 7.97 9.88 -8.25
CA ARG A 255 8.10 9.46 -9.65
C ARG A 255 9.53 9.61 -10.15
N MET A 256 10.17 10.74 -9.86
CA MET A 256 11.56 11.00 -10.23
C MET A 256 12.52 10.01 -9.55
N SER A 257 12.36 9.78 -8.25
CA SER A 257 13.23 8.85 -7.53
C SER A 257 13.10 7.42 -8.03
N ILE A 258 11.88 6.94 -8.25
CA ILE A 258 11.64 5.60 -8.78
C ILE A 258 12.22 5.48 -10.20
N PHE A 259 11.99 6.47 -11.06
CA PHE A 259 12.49 6.46 -12.43
C PHE A 259 14.03 6.41 -12.50
N LEU A 260 14.71 7.20 -11.66
CA LEU A 260 16.17 7.34 -11.71
C LEU A 260 16.92 6.30 -10.88
N LEU A 261 16.37 5.91 -9.73
CA LEU A 261 17.06 5.09 -8.73
C LEU A 261 16.41 3.71 -8.53
N GLY A 262 15.20 3.50 -9.05
CA GLY A 262 14.44 2.28 -8.82
C GLY A 262 14.04 2.09 -7.36
N ARG A 263 13.92 3.17 -6.57
CA ARG A 263 13.54 3.15 -5.15
C ARG A 263 12.83 4.45 -4.75
N GLY A 264 12.17 4.45 -3.59
CA GLY A 264 11.51 5.65 -3.04
C GLY A 264 12.45 6.86 -2.86
N PRO A 265 11.92 8.07 -2.64
CA PRO A 265 12.72 9.26 -2.36
C PRO A 265 13.41 9.14 -0.98
N ASP A 266 14.57 9.78 -0.84
CA ASP A 266 15.22 9.92 0.46
C ASP A 266 14.65 11.11 1.26
N ALA A 267 15.08 11.25 2.51
CA ALA A 267 14.60 12.29 3.42
C ALA A 267 14.87 13.71 2.89
N ALA A 268 16.00 13.92 2.20
CA ALA A 268 16.34 15.22 1.63
C ALA A 268 15.36 15.58 0.51
N LEU A 269 15.07 14.65 -0.40
CA LEU A 269 14.12 14.88 -1.49
C LEU A 269 12.68 15.08 -0.98
N LEU A 270 12.24 14.34 0.04
CA LEU A 270 10.93 14.57 0.66
C LEU A 270 10.84 15.90 1.42
N THR A 271 11.95 16.40 1.94
CA THR A 271 12.01 17.72 2.58
C THR A 271 11.85 18.83 1.54
N GLU A 272 12.50 18.71 0.38
CA GLU A 272 12.33 19.66 -0.74
C GLU A 272 10.91 19.62 -1.31
N ALA A 273 10.26 18.46 -1.31
CA ALA A 273 8.88 18.32 -1.77
C ALA A 273 7.85 18.99 -0.83
N GLU A 274 8.20 19.20 0.44
CA GLU A 274 7.34 19.84 1.45
C GLU A 274 7.39 21.37 1.39
N ALA A 275 8.44 21.94 0.79
CA ALA A 275 8.72 23.38 0.74
C ALA A 275 7.95 24.12 -0.36
#